data_AF-A0A0F9JX56-F1
#
_entry.id   AF-A0A0F9JX56-F1
#
_cell.length_a   1.000
_cell.length_b   1.000
_cell.length_c   1.000
_cell.angle_alpha   90.00
_cell.angle_beta   90.00
_cell.angle_gamma   90.00
#
_symmetry.space_group_name_H-M   'P 1'
#
loop_
_entity.id
_entity.type
_entity.pdbx_description
1 polymer ?
#
loop_
_entity_poly.entity_id
_entity_poly.type
_entity_poly.pdbx_seq_one_letter_code
_entity_poly.pdbx_strand_id
1 'polypeptide(L)'
;MTEDQATMRFRGGVGFDHASGKWKVVVQIWIEPDMTAYDAMQYTHPRGFETANEAEAFYRDELRGPIVEPMIACAQREGSTVEHLVKAVQKIGMLVSKPSGT
;
A
#
# COMPACT_ATOMS: atom_id res chain seq x y z
N MET A 1 -30.98 -6.61 10.85
CA MET A 1 -30.05 -6.26 9.76
C MET A 1 -28.68 -6.21 10.40
N THR A 2 -27.79 -7.14 10.09
CA THR A 2 -26.38 -6.98 10.42
C THR A 2 -25.87 -5.87 9.52
N GLU A 3 -25.50 -4.72 10.08
CA GLU A 3 -24.74 -3.73 9.32
C GLU A 3 -23.51 -4.47 8.76
N ASP A 4 -23.38 -4.54 7.44
CA ASP A 4 -22.17 -5.07 6.82
C ASP A 4 -21.02 -4.17 7.29
N GLN A 5 -20.21 -4.70 8.22
CA GLN A 5 -19.14 -3.94 8.84
C GLN A 5 -18.08 -3.63 7.79
N ALA A 6 -17.95 -2.35 7.44
CA ALA A 6 -16.98 -1.88 6.44
C ALA A 6 -15.56 -2.31 6.83
N THR A 7 -14.92 -3.14 6.00
CA THR A 7 -13.60 -3.73 6.28
C THR A 7 -12.59 -3.22 5.28
N MET A 8 -11.53 -2.57 5.77
CA MET A 8 -10.38 -2.22 4.93
C MET A 8 -9.53 -3.45 4.64
N ARG A 9 -9.23 -3.67 3.36
CA ARG A 9 -8.38 -4.75 2.86
C ARG A 9 -7.09 -4.19 2.28
N PHE A 10 -6.04 -4.99 2.43
CA PHE A 10 -4.71 -4.67 1.95
C PHE A 10 -4.14 -5.86 1.20
N ARG A 11 -3.59 -5.60 0.02
CA ARG A 11 -2.79 -6.53 -0.76
C ARG A 11 -1.51 -5.83 -1.18
N GLY A 12 -0.37 -6.43 -0.88
CA GLY A 12 0.93 -5.93 -1.32
C GLY A 12 1.81 -7.07 -1.75
N GLY A 13 2.67 -6.81 -2.74
CA GLY A 13 3.58 -7.81 -3.27
C GLY A 13 4.66 -7.20 -4.15
N VAL A 14 5.52 -8.08 -4.64
CA VAL A 14 6.65 -7.77 -5.50
C VAL A 14 6.41 -8.40 -6.87
N GLY A 15 6.68 -7.65 -7.94
CA GLY A 15 6.54 -8.12 -9.31
C GLY A 15 7.74 -7.71 -10.17
N PHE A 16 8.08 -8.52 -11.17
CA PHE A 16 9.14 -8.21 -12.11
C PHE A 16 8.56 -7.42 -13.30
N ASP A 17 9.10 -6.23 -13.55
CA ASP A 17 8.77 -5.43 -14.72
C ASP A 17 9.76 -5.72 -15.86
N HIS A 18 9.28 -6.44 -16.88
CA HIS A 18 10.06 -6.80 -18.06
C HIS A 18 10.55 -5.59 -18.85
N ALA A 19 9.82 -4.47 -18.86
CA ALA A 19 10.21 -3.29 -19.63
C ALA A 19 11.43 -2.59 -19.02
N SER A 20 11.51 -2.52 -17.69
CA SER A 20 12.67 -1.97 -16.99
C SER A 20 13.73 -3.00 -16.63
N GLY A 21 13.39 -4.30 -16.67
CA GLY A 21 14.26 -5.38 -16.18
C GLY A 21 14.49 -5.32 -14.68
N LYS A 22 13.53 -4.79 -13.90
CA LYS A 22 13.67 -4.54 -12.45
C LYS A 22 12.49 -5.11 -11.68
N TRP A 23 12.75 -5.45 -10.43
CA TRP A 23 11.70 -5.79 -9.46
C TRP A 23 11.04 -4.52 -8.94
N LYS A 24 9.72 -4.54 -8.78
CA LYS A 24 8.91 -3.42 -8.31
C LYS A 24 8.00 -3.85 -7.18
N VAL A 25 7.72 -2.93 -6.28
CA VAL A 25 6.75 -3.12 -5.20
C VAL A 25 5.41 -2.52 -5.62
N VAL A 26 4.34 -3.29 -5.47
CA VAL A 26 2.97 -2.86 -5.75
C VAL A 26 2.12 -3.09 -4.51
N VAL A 27 1.31 -2.09 -4.16
CA VAL A 27 0.43 -2.07 -3.01
C VAL A 27 -0.97 -1.66 -3.48
N GLN A 28 -2.00 -2.33 -2.97
CA GLN A 28 -3.40 -2.07 -3.24
C GLN A 28 -4.19 -2.08 -1.92
N ILE A 29 -5.06 -1.08 -1.74
CA ILE A 29 -5.89 -0.93 -0.53
C ILE A 29 -7.33 -0.59 -0.95
N TRP A 30 -8.34 -1.23 -0.36
CA TRP A 30 -9.77 -1.01 -0.65
C TRP A 30 -10.67 -1.26 0.57
N ILE A 31 -11.96 -0.94 0.48
CA ILE A 31 -12.96 -1.16 1.54
C ILE A 31 -14.08 -2.06 1.03
N GLU A 32 -14.32 -3.17 1.71
CA GLU A 32 -15.46 -4.04 1.46
C GLU A 32 -16.67 -3.64 2.33
N PRO A 33 -17.91 -3.85 1.86
CA PRO A 33 -18.27 -4.45 0.57
C PRO A 33 -18.33 -3.45 -0.60
N ASP A 34 -18.23 -2.15 -0.33
CA ASP A 34 -18.53 -1.09 -1.31
C ASP A 34 -17.54 -1.01 -2.49
N MET A 35 -16.35 -1.57 -2.34
CA MET A 35 -15.28 -1.52 -3.34
C MET A 35 -14.77 -2.92 -3.67
N THR A 36 -14.49 -3.14 -4.95
CA THR A 36 -13.79 -4.33 -5.41
C THR A 36 -12.28 -4.10 -5.47
N ALA A 37 -11.51 -5.17 -5.71
CA ALA A 37 -10.07 -5.06 -5.93
C ALA A 37 -9.72 -4.17 -7.15
N TYR A 38 -10.64 -3.99 -8.11
CA TYR A 38 -10.45 -3.07 -9.23
C TYR A 38 -10.60 -1.61 -8.84
N ASP A 39 -11.40 -1.32 -7.82
CA ASP A 39 -11.61 0.03 -7.29
C ASP A 39 -10.54 0.43 -6.27
N ALA A 40 -9.62 -0.50 -5.95
CA ALA A 40 -8.56 -0.29 -4.98
C ALA A 40 -7.67 0.89 -5.38
N MET A 41 -7.30 1.70 -4.39
CA MET A 41 -6.23 2.67 -4.61
C MET A 41 -4.91 1.91 -4.72
N GLN A 42 -4.28 1.99 -5.89
CA GLN A 42 -3.02 1.32 -6.17
C GLN A 42 -1.84 2.29 -6.04
N TYR A 43 -0.78 1.79 -5.41
CA TYR A 43 0.51 2.43 -5.39
C TYR A 43 1.55 1.49 -6.00
N THR A 44 2.36 2.00 -6.93
CA THR A 44 3.53 1.31 -7.46
C THR A 44 4.76 2.12 -7.10
N HIS A 45 5.69 1.50 -6.40
CA HIS A 45 6.92 2.18 -6.01
C HIS A 45 7.77 2.50 -7.26
N PRO A 46 8.24 3.74 -7.45
CA PRO A 46 8.95 4.12 -8.67
C PRO A 46 10.37 3.57 -8.73
N ARG A 47 11.03 3.35 -7.58
CA ARG A 47 12.32 2.65 -7.52
C ARG A 47 12.14 1.21 -7.99
N GLY A 48 12.86 0.84 -9.04
CA GLY A 48 13.14 -0.55 -9.38
C GLY A 48 14.29 -1.10 -8.55
N PHE A 49 14.19 -2.36 -8.17
CA PHE A 49 15.21 -3.11 -7.43
C PHE A 49 15.88 -4.13 -8.35
N GLU A 50 17.13 -4.47 -8.07
CA GLU A 50 17.88 -5.43 -8.88
C GLU A 50 17.41 -6.86 -8.59
N THR A 51 16.99 -7.13 -7.35
CA THR A 51 16.57 -8.47 -6.92
C THR A 51 15.18 -8.45 -6.26
N ALA A 52 14.51 -9.61 -6.30
CA ALA A 52 13.24 -9.81 -5.58
C ALA A 52 13.43 -9.59 -4.07
N ASN A 53 14.52 -10.10 -3.50
CA ASN A 53 14.81 -10.01 -2.07
C ASN A 53 14.93 -8.56 -1.60
N GLU A 54 15.57 -7.68 -2.38
CA GLU A 54 15.67 -6.25 -2.06
C GLU A 54 14.30 -5.56 -2.09
N ALA A 55 13.49 -5.87 -3.11
CA ALA A 55 12.14 -5.34 -3.22
C ALA A 55 11.24 -5.84 -2.07
N GLU A 56 11.37 -7.10 -1.68
CA GLU A 56 10.62 -7.69 -0.56
C GLU A 56 11.04 -7.10 0.78
N ALA A 57 12.36 -6.92 1.00
CA ALA A 57 12.87 -6.28 2.20
C ALA A 57 12.35 -4.84 2.31
N PHE A 58 12.44 -4.07 1.22
CA PHE A 58 11.87 -2.72 1.19
C PHE A 58 10.36 -2.72 1.48
N TYR A 59 9.59 -3.60 0.82
CA TYR A 59 8.16 -3.70 1.07
C TYR A 59 7.83 -3.99 2.54
N ARG A 60 8.51 -4.94 3.17
CA ARG A 60 8.27 -5.33 4.56
C ARG A 60 8.69 -4.21 5.52
N ASP A 61 9.90 -3.70 5.35
CA ASP A 61 10.58 -2.89 6.34
C ASP A 61 10.21 -1.40 6.22
N GLU A 62 9.90 -0.92 5.01
CA GLU A 62 9.63 0.52 4.76
C GLU A 62 8.15 0.82 4.54
N LEU A 63 7.37 -0.13 4.01
CA LEU A 63 5.96 0.09 3.68
C LEU A 63 5.00 -0.60 4.63
N ARG A 64 5.12 -1.92 4.79
CA ARG A 64 4.14 -2.72 5.52
C ARG A 64 4.09 -2.35 7.00
N GLY A 65 5.20 -2.52 7.72
CA GLY A 65 5.26 -2.24 9.15
C GLY A 65 5.05 -0.75 9.48
N PRO A 66 5.82 0.17 8.89
CA PRO A 66 5.77 1.58 9.30
C PRO A 66 4.53 2.37 8.86
N ILE A 67 3.84 1.93 7.80
CA ILE A 67 2.76 2.74 7.19
C ILE A 67 1.45 1.97 7.18
N VAL A 68 1.45 0.79 6.57
CA VAL A 68 0.22 0.05 6.29
C VAL A 68 -0.42 -0.45 7.58
N GLU A 69 0.35 -1.13 8.44
CA GLU A 69 -0.17 -1.69 9.68
C GLU A 69 -0.77 -0.62 10.61
N PRO A 70 -0.11 0.55 10.83
CA PRO A 70 -0.71 1.66 11.58
C PRO A 70 -2.00 2.20 10.95
N MET A 71 -2.08 2.27 9.62
CA MET A 71 -3.29 2.73 8.92
C MET A 71 -4.46 1.76 9.08
N ILE A 72 -4.21 0.44 8.97
CA ILE A 72 -5.23 -0.58 9.21
C ILE A 72 -5.69 -0.51 10.67
N ALA A 73 -4.79 -0.38 11.64
CA ALA A 73 -5.15 -0.28 13.05
C ALA A 73 -5.99 0.98 13.37
N CYS A 74 -5.67 2.11 12.74
CA CYS A 74 -6.46 3.34 12.83
C CYS A 74 -7.86 3.14 12.23
N ALA A 75 -7.97 2.57 11.03
CA ALA A 75 -9.25 2.27 10.39
C ALA A 75 -10.11 1.28 11.21
N GLN A 76 -9.49 0.30 11.86
CA GLN A 76 -10.21 -0.64 12.75
C GLN A 76 -10.81 0.06 13.98
N ARG A 77 -10.14 1.10 14.50
CA ARG A 77 -10.59 1.86 15.67
C ARG A 77 -11.61 2.94 15.33
N GLU A 78 -11.41 3.64 14.21
CA GLU A 78 -12.16 4.85 13.84
C GLU A 78 -13.21 4.60 12.75
N GLY A 79 -13.21 3.40 12.16
CA GLY A 79 -14.06 3.02 11.03
C GLY A 79 -13.31 3.10 9.70
N SER A 80 -13.56 2.13 8.82
CA SER A 80 -12.99 2.10 7.47
C SER A 80 -13.68 3.14 6.59
N THR A 81 -12.94 4.13 6.06
CA THR A 81 -13.48 5.19 5.19
C THR A 81 -12.58 5.46 3.98
N VAL A 82 -13.15 6.01 2.91
CA VAL A 82 -12.39 6.44 1.73
C VAL A 82 -11.27 7.43 2.10
N GLU A 83 -11.50 8.31 3.07
CA GLU A 83 -10.47 9.22 3.58
C GLU A 83 -9.26 8.48 4.15
N HIS A 84 -9.48 7.36 4.87
CA HIS A 84 -8.39 6.52 5.36
C HIS A 84 -7.60 5.85 4.23
N LEU A 85 -8.25 5.43 3.15
CA LEU A 85 -7.55 4.92 1.95
C LEU A 85 -6.66 6.00 1.33
N VAL A 86 -7.21 7.20 1.12
CA VAL A 86 -6.47 8.33 0.54
C VAL A 86 -5.26 8.68 1.39
N LYS A 87 -5.43 8.78 2.72
CA LYS A 87 -4.32 9.04 3.66
C LYS A 87 -3.25 7.95 3.60
N ALA A 88 -3.64 6.68 3.48
CA ALA A 88 -2.68 5.57 3.39
C ALA A 88 -1.82 5.69 2.13
N VAL A 89 -2.43 5.90 0.96
CA VAL A 89 -1.70 6.03 -0.31
C VAL A 89 -0.86 7.31 -0.35
N GLN A 90 -1.36 8.43 0.18
CA GLN A 90 -0.59 9.66 0.30
C GLN A 90 0.64 9.48 1.19
N LYS A 91 0.52 8.82 2.35
CA LYS A 91 1.67 8.53 3.22
C LYS A 91 2.71 7.66 2.52
N ILE A 92 2.26 6.63 1.80
CA ILE A 92 3.14 5.78 0.99
C ILE A 92 3.84 6.63 -0.09
N GLY A 93 3.12 7.52 -0.77
CA GLY A 93 3.65 8.42 -1.81
C GLY A 93 4.55 9.56 -1.29
N MET A 94 4.37 10.02 -0.05
CA MET A 94 5.18 11.10 0.55
C MET A 94 6.60 10.66 0.89
N LEU A 95 6.82 9.39 1.27
CA LEU A 95 8.17 8.85 1.51
C LEU A 95 9.05 8.87 0.25
N VAL A 96 8.41 8.95 -0.92
CA VAL A 96 9.03 8.98 -2.24
C VAL A 96 9.42 10.40 -2.67
N SER A 97 8.90 11.42 -1.98
CA SER A 97 9.12 12.84 -2.28
C SER A 97 10.15 13.49 -1.37
N LYS A 98 10.64 12.80 -0.33
CA LYS A 98 11.82 13.28 0.40
C LYS A 98 13.04 13.05 -0.49
N PRO A 99 13.70 14.11 -1.01
CA PRO A 99 15.02 13.91 -1.58
C PRO A 99 15.86 13.26 -0.48
N SER A 100 16.56 12.18 -0.82
CA SER A 100 17.61 11.65 0.04
C SER A 100 18.54 12.83 0.33
N GLY A 101 18.48 13.34 1.56
CA GLY A 101 19.33 14.43 2.00
C GLY A 101 20.77 13.99 1.80
N THR A 102 21.50 14.82 1.05
CA THR A 102 22.96 14.77 0.85
C THR A 102 23.71 14.74 2.16
#